data_AF-A0A511UPS3-F1
#
_entry.id   AF-A0A511UPS3-F1
#
_cell.length_a   1.000
_cell.length_b   1.000
_cell.length_c   1.000
_cell.angle_alpha   90.00
_cell.angle_beta   90.00
_cell.angle_gamma   90.00
#
_symmetry.space_group_name_H-M   'P 1'
#
loop_
_entity.id
_entity.type
_entity.pdbx_description
1 polymer ?
#
loop_
_entity_poly.entity_id
_entity_poly.type
_entity_poly.pdbx_seq_one_letter_code
_entity_poly.pdbx_strand_id
1 'polypeptide(L)'
;MARRSLWLGAGIVTLLIAASGIGLYQYAFAPQDGEALGGPVELPSTQGDFSLTQLDDDQVAILSFGYTYCPDICPMTQSVKRQALAQLSDEQRERVVPVMITVDPERDTIERMQEYMGFFGDTFIGAVGSQEQLEDVASRYGVV
;
A
#
# COMPACT_ATOMS: atom_id res chain seq x y z
N MET A 1 -33.22 53.37 21.69
CA MET A 1 -33.43 52.16 20.85
C MET A 1 -32.31 51.94 19.82
N ALA A 2 -31.77 52.97 19.15
CA ALA A 2 -30.73 52.84 18.11
C ALA A 2 -29.37 52.25 18.53
N ARG A 3 -28.91 52.43 19.79
CA ARG A 3 -27.66 51.81 20.26
C ARG A 3 -27.76 50.29 20.29
N ARG A 4 -28.89 49.73 20.74
CA ARG A 4 -29.08 48.28 20.92
C ARG A 4 -29.09 47.52 19.59
N SER A 5 -29.64 48.12 18.53
CA SER A 5 -29.58 47.57 17.16
C SER A 5 -28.18 47.64 16.55
N LEU A 6 -27.38 48.67 16.90
CA LEU A 6 -25.97 48.75 16.49
C LEU A 6 -25.10 47.65 17.11
N TRP A 7 -25.28 47.35 18.40
CA TRP A 7 -24.57 46.26 19.07
C TRP A 7 -24.97 44.88 18.53
N LEU A 8 -26.24 44.69 18.18
CA LEU A 8 -26.72 43.46 17.53
C LEU A 8 -26.11 43.29 16.13
N GLY A 9 -26.04 44.36 15.33
CA GLY A 9 -25.39 44.33 14.01
C GLY A 9 -23.89 44.02 14.10
N ALA A 10 -23.17 44.65 15.03
CA ALA A 10 -21.75 44.40 15.24
C ALA A 10 -21.46 42.96 15.70
N GLY A 11 -22.33 42.39 16.55
CA GLY A 11 -22.24 40.99 16.96
C GLY A 11 -22.38 40.01 15.80
N ILE A 12 -23.34 40.25 14.89
CA ILE A 12 -23.57 39.41 13.71
C ILE A 12 -22.38 39.47 12.75
N VAL A 13 -21.84 40.67 12.48
CA VAL A 13 -20.68 40.84 11.59
C VAL A 13 -19.44 40.13 12.16
N THR A 14 -19.22 40.22 13.47
CA THR A 14 -18.08 39.54 14.11
C THR A 14 -18.22 38.02 14.02
N LEU A 15 -19.43 37.49 14.22
CA LEU A 15 -19.72 36.06 14.06
C LEU A 15 -19.50 35.57 12.62
N LEU A 16 -19.90 36.35 11.63
CA LEU A 16 -19.70 36.01 10.22
C LEU A 16 -18.21 36.01 9.83
N ILE A 17 -17.44 36.98 10.32
CA ILE A 17 -15.99 37.04 10.09
C ILE A 17 -15.30 35.86 10.77
N ALA A 18 -15.67 35.54 12.01
CA ALA A 18 -15.12 34.38 12.72
C ALA A 18 -15.45 33.07 12.01
N ALA A 19 -16.70 32.86 11.59
CA ALA A 19 -17.12 31.66 10.87
C ALA A 19 -16.42 31.52 9.51
N SER A 20 -16.30 32.62 8.76
CA SER A 20 -15.57 32.63 7.48
C SER A 20 -14.08 32.38 7.68
N GLY A 21 -13.47 32.95 8.72
CA GLY A 21 -12.07 32.70 9.08
C GLY A 21 -11.82 31.25 9.47
N ILE A 22 -12.71 30.65 10.27
CA ILE A 22 -12.64 29.23 10.64
C ILE A 22 -12.81 28.33 9.41
N GLY A 23 -13.78 28.62 8.53
CA GLY A 23 -13.99 27.86 7.30
C GLY A 23 -12.81 27.94 6.34
N LEU A 24 -12.20 29.13 6.18
CA LEU A 24 -10.98 29.30 5.38
C LEU A 24 -9.77 28.60 6.00
N TYR A 25 -9.63 28.68 7.32
CA TYR A 25 -8.56 27.99 8.04
C TYR A 25 -8.69 26.46 7.91
N GLN A 26 -9.91 25.93 8.02
CA GLN A 26 -10.20 24.52 7.79
C GLN A 26 -9.96 24.12 6.32
N TYR A 27 -10.32 24.95 5.35
CA TYR A 27 -10.06 24.62 3.95
C TYR A 27 -8.56 24.65 3.60
N ALA A 28 -7.82 25.62 4.11
CA ALA A 28 -6.40 25.81 3.81
C ALA A 28 -5.48 24.90 4.64
N PHE A 29 -5.90 24.49 5.83
CA PHE A 29 -5.10 23.74 6.79
C PHE A 29 -5.82 22.50 7.34
N ALA A 30 -6.90 22.02 6.71
CA ALA A 30 -7.39 20.68 6.99
C ALA A 30 -6.20 19.73 6.81
N PRO A 31 -5.89 18.89 7.81
CA PRO A 31 -5.05 17.74 7.56
C PRO A 31 -5.64 17.05 6.34
N GLN A 32 -4.83 16.87 5.29
CA GLN A 32 -5.11 15.76 4.39
C GLN A 32 -4.80 14.56 5.26
N ASP A 33 -5.81 13.99 5.91
CA ASP A 33 -5.75 12.63 6.40
C ASP A 33 -5.43 11.81 5.15
N GLY A 34 -4.13 11.68 4.85
CA GLY A 34 -3.65 10.83 3.80
C GLY A 34 -4.27 9.49 4.07
N GLU A 35 -5.12 9.05 3.15
CA GLU A 35 -5.73 7.73 3.16
C GLU A 35 -4.62 6.75 3.56
N ALA A 36 -4.84 5.98 4.62
CA ALA A 36 -3.78 5.16 5.21
C ALA A 36 -3.17 4.30 4.10
N LEU A 37 -1.92 4.56 3.72
CA LEU A 37 -1.26 3.83 2.64
C LEU A 37 -1.20 2.35 3.03
N GLY A 38 -1.79 1.50 2.20
CA GLY A 38 -1.86 0.05 2.33
C GLY A 38 -3.27 -0.47 2.63
N GLY A 39 -3.32 -1.62 3.31
CA GLY A 39 -4.55 -2.32 3.65
C GLY A 39 -4.40 -3.83 3.45
N PRO A 40 -5.48 -4.62 3.60
CA PRO A 40 -5.40 -6.05 3.39
C PRO A 40 -5.02 -6.36 1.94
N VAL A 41 -4.20 -7.40 1.72
CA VAL A 41 -3.92 -7.94 0.39
C VAL A 41 -4.36 -9.38 0.43
N GLU A 42 -5.31 -9.74 -0.44
CA GLU A 42 -5.82 -11.09 -0.59
C GLU A 42 -5.82 -11.45 -2.06
N LEU A 43 -4.89 -12.32 -2.47
CA LEU A 43 -4.62 -12.62 -3.87
C LEU A 43 -4.25 -14.09 -4.04
N PRO A 44 -4.71 -14.78 -5.10
CA PRO A 44 -4.14 -16.06 -5.51
C PRO A 44 -2.62 -15.96 -5.68
N SER A 45 -1.90 -17.00 -5.30
CA SER A 45 -0.43 -17.01 -5.37
C SER A 45 0.16 -18.37 -5.68
N THR A 46 1.47 -18.39 -5.93
CA THR A 46 2.28 -19.59 -6.15
C THR A 46 2.29 -20.56 -4.95
N GLN A 47 1.83 -20.12 -3.77
CA GLN A 47 1.75 -20.96 -2.57
C GLN A 47 0.30 -21.11 -2.05
N GLY A 48 -0.69 -20.99 -2.95
CA GLY A 48 -2.10 -20.92 -2.58
C GLY A 48 -2.57 -19.48 -2.41
N ASP A 49 -3.69 -19.24 -1.74
CA ASP A 49 -4.17 -17.88 -1.52
C ASP A 49 -3.26 -17.16 -0.52
N PHE A 50 -2.69 -16.03 -0.92
CA PHE A 50 -1.89 -15.16 -0.06
C PHE A 50 -2.79 -14.11 0.59
N SER A 51 -2.73 -14.01 1.93
CA SER A 51 -3.42 -12.97 2.70
C SER A 51 -2.47 -12.33 3.70
N LEU A 52 -2.28 -11.01 3.61
CA LEU A 52 -1.47 -10.26 4.60
C LEU A 52 -2.02 -10.38 6.02
N THR A 53 -3.34 -10.49 6.15
CA THR A 53 -4.00 -10.57 7.47
C THR A 53 -3.87 -11.95 8.12
N GLN A 54 -3.37 -12.94 7.39
CA GLN A 54 -3.14 -14.30 7.87
C GLN A 54 -1.68 -14.56 8.28
N LEU A 55 -0.81 -13.55 8.20
CA LEU A 55 0.55 -13.66 8.71
C LEU A 55 0.56 -13.73 10.23
N ASP A 56 1.49 -14.51 10.77
CA ASP A 56 1.71 -14.58 12.21
C ASP A 56 2.25 -13.23 12.74
N ASP A 57 2.01 -12.93 14.02
CA ASP A 57 2.41 -11.66 14.65
C ASP A 57 3.93 -11.40 14.58
N ASP A 58 4.75 -12.44 14.45
CA ASP A 58 6.21 -12.34 14.34
C ASP A 58 6.73 -12.43 12.90
N GLN A 59 5.84 -12.51 11.90
CA GLN A 59 6.18 -12.51 10.49
C GLN A 59 6.20 -11.11 9.88
N VAL A 60 7.07 -10.91 8.90
CA VAL A 60 7.21 -9.64 8.16
C VAL A 60 7.18 -9.92 6.67
N ALA A 61 6.16 -9.40 5.99
CA ALA A 61 6.10 -9.45 4.52
C ALA A 61 6.88 -8.31 3.87
N ILE A 62 7.71 -8.66 2.87
CA ILE A 62 8.41 -7.71 2.02
C ILE A 62 7.74 -7.70 0.64
N LEU A 63 6.74 -6.83 0.50
CA LEU A 63 6.00 -6.66 -0.75
C LEU A 63 6.81 -5.89 -1.79
N SER A 64 6.71 -6.31 -3.05
CA SER A 64 7.08 -5.51 -4.21
C SER A 64 6.06 -5.70 -5.32
N PHE A 65 5.92 -4.67 -6.16
CA PHE A 65 5.06 -4.69 -7.34
C PHE A 65 5.95 -4.79 -8.58
N GLY A 66 5.65 -5.72 -9.48
CA GLY A 66 6.52 -6.00 -10.63
C GLY A 66 5.88 -6.95 -11.64
N TYR A 67 6.65 -7.43 -12.61
CA TYR A 67 6.17 -8.41 -13.59
C TYR A 67 7.33 -9.25 -14.14
N THR A 68 7.06 -10.48 -14.57
CA THR A 68 8.13 -11.46 -14.89
C THR A 68 8.95 -11.13 -16.13
N TYR A 69 8.44 -10.25 -17.00
CA TYR A 69 9.11 -9.78 -18.21
C TYR A 69 9.93 -8.50 -18.02
N CYS A 70 9.98 -7.96 -16.81
CA CYS A 70 10.78 -6.77 -16.53
C CYS A 70 12.28 -7.09 -16.64
N PRO A 71 13.03 -6.45 -17.55
CA PRO A 71 14.37 -6.90 -17.91
C PRO A 71 15.47 -6.52 -16.90
N ASP A 72 15.18 -5.69 -15.90
CA ASP A 72 16.21 -5.11 -15.02
C ASP A 72 15.76 -5.02 -13.55
N ILE A 73 14.90 -4.04 -13.21
CA ILE A 73 14.67 -3.71 -11.79
C ILE A 73 13.93 -4.79 -11.00
N CYS A 74 13.02 -5.56 -11.62
CA CYS A 74 12.31 -6.65 -10.93
C CYS A 74 13.26 -7.78 -10.53
N PRO A 75 14.05 -8.39 -11.43
CA PRO A 75 14.99 -9.45 -11.02
C PRO A 75 16.07 -8.92 -10.07
N MET A 76 16.48 -7.65 -10.19
CA MET A 76 17.39 -7.01 -9.25
C MET A 76 16.77 -6.88 -7.85
N THR A 77 15.52 -6.44 -7.74
CA THR A 77 14.80 -6.31 -6.46
C THR A 77 14.68 -7.65 -5.76
N GLN A 78 14.31 -8.70 -6.49
CA GLN A 78 14.18 -10.05 -5.92
C GLN A 78 15.55 -10.63 -5.52
N SER A 79 16.61 -10.34 -6.28
CA SER A 79 17.98 -10.71 -5.92
C SER A 79 18.48 -9.99 -4.67
N VAL A 80 18.11 -8.72 -4.48
CA VAL A 80 18.43 -7.96 -3.25
C VAL A 80 17.73 -8.56 -2.05
N LYS A 81 16.43 -8.90 -2.16
CA LYS A 81 15.71 -9.63 -1.11
C LYS A 81 16.44 -10.93 -0.76
N ARG A 82 16.77 -11.75 -1.75
CA ARG A 82 17.49 -13.03 -1.53
C ARG A 82 18.82 -12.83 -0.77
N GLN A 83 19.60 -11.82 -1.16
CA GLN A 83 20.87 -11.51 -0.50
C GLN A 83 20.68 -11.00 0.93
N ALA A 84 19.60 -10.27 1.21
CA ALA A 84 19.25 -9.85 2.56
C ALA A 84 18.85 -11.05 3.43
N LEU A 85 17.97 -11.94 2.91
CA LEU A 85 17.57 -13.16 3.62
C LEU A 85 18.77 -14.10 3.90
N ALA A 86 19.78 -14.12 3.04
CA ALA A 86 21.00 -14.92 3.24
C ALA A 86 21.89 -14.42 4.41
N GLN A 87 21.69 -13.19 4.88
CA GLN A 87 22.43 -12.63 6.03
C GLN A 87 21.72 -12.90 7.38
N LEU A 88 20.49 -13.41 7.34
CA LEU A 88 19.71 -13.74 8.52
C LEU A 88 20.03 -15.15 9.04
N SER A 89 19.82 -15.39 10.34
CA SER A 89 19.76 -16.75 10.88
C SER A 89 18.56 -17.51 10.29
N ASP A 90 18.56 -18.84 10.39
CA ASP A 90 17.46 -19.65 9.86
C ASP A 90 16.12 -19.28 10.53
N GLU A 91 16.09 -19.12 11.85
CA GLU A 91 14.91 -18.69 12.62
C GLU A 91 14.42 -17.29 12.17
N GLN A 92 15.32 -16.35 11.90
CA GLN A 92 14.93 -15.02 11.41
C GLN A 92 14.42 -15.10 9.97
N ARG A 93 14.99 -15.96 9.15
CA ARG A 93 14.62 -16.12 7.74
C ARG A 93 13.21 -16.69 7.59
N GLU A 94 12.82 -17.62 8.45
CA GLU A 94 11.48 -18.22 8.49
C GLU A 94 10.38 -17.19 8.79
N ARG A 95 10.71 -16.09 9.47
CA ARG A 95 9.80 -14.99 9.76
C ARG A 95 9.63 -13.99 8.61
N VAL A 96 10.46 -14.06 7.55
CA VAL A 96 10.40 -13.10 6.44
C VAL A 96 9.66 -13.72 5.26
N VAL A 97 8.62 -13.02 4.79
CA VAL A 97 7.77 -13.46 3.69
C VAL A 97 8.00 -12.57 2.46
N PRO A 98 8.93 -12.92 1.55
CA PRO A 98 9.17 -12.12 0.36
C PRO A 98 8.07 -12.37 -0.68
N VAL A 99 7.32 -11.33 -1.00
CA VAL A 99 6.19 -11.40 -1.95
C VAL A 99 6.43 -10.44 -3.12
N MET A 100 6.13 -10.91 -4.33
CA MET A 100 5.98 -10.07 -5.51
C MET A 100 4.53 -10.13 -5.99
N ILE A 101 3.85 -9.00 -6.02
CA ILE A 101 2.52 -8.83 -6.59
C ILE A 101 2.71 -8.44 -8.06
N THR A 102 2.13 -9.21 -9.00
CA THR A 102 2.21 -8.84 -10.42
C THR A 102 1.41 -7.58 -10.73
N VAL A 103 1.89 -6.78 -11.69
CA VAL A 103 1.14 -5.67 -12.30
C VAL A 103 0.73 -5.99 -13.75
N ASP A 104 0.89 -7.25 -14.19
CA ASP A 104 0.74 -7.69 -15.57
C ASP A 104 0.02 -9.05 -15.66
N PRO A 105 -1.26 -9.11 -15.24
CA PRO A 105 -2.00 -10.36 -15.08
C PRO A 105 -2.24 -11.12 -16.40
N GLU A 106 -2.14 -10.45 -17.55
CA GLU A 106 -2.29 -11.10 -18.86
C GLU A 106 -1.13 -12.06 -19.19
N ARG A 107 0.05 -11.79 -18.65
CA ARG A 107 1.28 -12.54 -18.97
C ARG A 107 1.82 -13.33 -17.79
N ASP A 108 1.58 -12.85 -16.57
CA ASP A 108 2.06 -13.47 -15.34
C ASP A 108 1.03 -14.46 -14.79
N THR A 109 1.00 -15.67 -15.34
CA THR A 109 0.22 -16.79 -14.77
C THR A 109 0.86 -17.31 -13.49
N ILE A 110 0.12 -18.10 -12.70
CA ILE A 110 0.66 -18.77 -11.51
C ILE A 110 1.89 -19.61 -11.85
N GLU A 111 1.85 -20.37 -12.94
CA GLU A 111 2.96 -21.23 -13.37
C GLU A 111 4.20 -20.39 -13.74
N ARG A 112 4.00 -19.31 -14.49
CA ARG A 112 5.06 -18.38 -14.89
C ARG A 112 5.70 -17.71 -13.66
N MET A 113 4.87 -17.28 -12.71
CA MET A 113 5.32 -16.69 -11.45
C MET A 113 6.04 -17.71 -10.57
N GLN A 114 5.59 -18.98 -10.53
CA GLN A 114 6.24 -20.05 -9.79
C GLN A 114 7.67 -20.27 -10.29
N GLU A 115 7.84 -20.39 -11.61
CA GLU A 115 9.16 -20.52 -12.22
C GLU A 115 10.04 -19.32 -11.90
N TYR A 116 9.52 -18.10 -12.12
CA TYR A 116 10.25 -16.87 -11.91
C TYR A 116 10.70 -16.68 -10.45
N MET A 117 9.77 -16.83 -9.51
CA MET A 117 10.02 -16.62 -8.08
C MET A 117 10.90 -17.73 -7.49
N GLY A 118 10.75 -18.97 -7.98
CA GLY A 118 11.56 -20.11 -7.58
C GLY A 118 13.06 -19.95 -7.86
N PHE A 119 13.46 -19.13 -8.85
CA PHE A 119 14.89 -18.80 -9.06
C PHE A 119 15.52 -18.02 -7.90
N PHE A 120 14.70 -17.32 -7.09
CA PHE A 120 15.19 -16.52 -5.96
C PHE A 120 15.15 -17.28 -4.63
N GLY A 121 14.24 -18.23 -4.47
CA GLY A 121 14.22 -19.16 -3.35
C GLY A 121 12.84 -19.76 -3.10
N ASP A 122 12.80 -20.85 -2.34
CA ASP A 122 11.58 -21.64 -2.12
C ASP A 122 10.51 -20.90 -1.31
N THR A 123 10.91 -19.89 -0.52
CA THR A 123 9.99 -19.07 0.30
C THR A 123 9.43 -17.86 -0.44
N PHE A 124 9.84 -17.62 -1.70
CA PHE A 124 9.39 -16.48 -2.49
C PHE A 124 8.00 -16.70 -3.08
N ILE A 125 7.08 -15.78 -2.79
CA ILE A 125 5.68 -15.86 -3.21
C ILE A 125 5.44 -14.93 -4.39
N GLY A 126 4.86 -15.47 -5.47
CA GLY A 126 4.32 -14.69 -6.56
C GLY A 126 2.80 -14.59 -6.45
N ALA A 127 2.26 -13.40 -6.21
CA ALA A 127 0.83 -13.14 -6.15
C ALA A 127 0.31 -12.61 -7.49
N VAL A 128 -0.85 -13.13 -7.91
CA VAL A 128 -1.58 -12.78 -9.14
C VAL A 128 -3.02 -12.41 -8.81
N GLY A 129 -3.76 -11.89 -9.78
CA GLY A 129 -5.17 -11.55 -9.60
C GLY A 129 -5.80 -11.06 -10.89
N SER A 130 -7.08 -10.69 -10.83
CA SER A 130 -7.68 -9.93 -11.91
C SER A 130 -7.09 -8.53 -11.99
N GLN A 131 -7.18 -7.88 -13.16
CA GLN A 131 -6.75 -6.50 -13.34
C GLN A 131 -7.36 -5.56 -12.28
N GLU A 132 -8.66 -5.71 -12.01
CA GLU A 132 -9.39 -4.92 -11.01
C GLU A 132 -8.83 -5.12 -9.58
N GLN A 133 -8.56 -6.36 -9.18
CA GLN A 133 -7.98 -6.66 -7.87
C GLN A 133 -6.59 -6.06 -7.71
N LEU A 134 -5.76 -6.15 -8.76
CA LEU A 134 -4.39 -5.66 -8.74
C LEU A 134 -4.33 -4.13 -8.74
N GLU A 135 -5.22 -3.46 -9.48
CA GLU A 135 -5.36 -2.00 -9.47
C GLU A 135 -5.81 -1.47 -8.10
N ASP A 136 -6.79 -2.12 -7.46
CA ASP A 136 -7.20 -1.79 -6.10
C ASP A 136 -6.01 -1.87 -5.14
N VAL A 137 -5.32 -3.01 -5.12
CA VAL A 137 -4.17 -3.22 -4.23
C VAL A 137 -3.05 -2.22 -4.55
N ALA A 138 -2.69 -2.03 -5.82
CA ALA A 138 -1.65 -1.09 -6.23
C ALA A 138 -1.96 0.35 -5.76
N SER A 139 -3.20 0.80 -5.96
CA SER A 139 -3.63 2.16 -5.60
C SER A 139 -3.53 2.42 -4.10
N ARG A 140 -3.95 1.45 -3.27
CA ARG A 140 -3.86 1.53 -1.81
C ARG A 140 -2.42 1.65 -1.33
N TYR A 141 -1.49 0.99 -2.01
CA TYR A 141 -0.06 1.05 -1.69
C TYR A 141 0.70 2.20 -2.39
N GLY A 142 -0.01 3.09 -3.09
CA GLY A 142 0.59 4.25 -3.77
C GLY A 142 1.42 3.91 -5.00
N VAL A 143 1.17 2.75 -5.61
CA VAL A 143 1.79 2.34 -6.88
C VAL A 143 0.99 2.95 -8.01
N VAL A 144 1.67 3.75 -8.85
CA VAL A 144 1.08 4.55 -9.95
C VAL A 144 1.54 4.08 -11.32
#